data_AF-A0A060CKX0-F1
#
_entry.id   AF-A0A060CKX0-F1
#
_cell.length_a   1.000
_cell.length_b   1.000
_cell.length_c   1.000
_cell.angle_alpha   90.00
_cell.angle_beta   90.00
_cell.angle_gamma   90.00
#
_symmetry.space_group_name_H-M   'P 1'
#
loop_
_entity.id
_entity.type
_entity.pdbx_description
1 polymer ?
#
loop_
_entity_poly.entity_id
_entity_poly.type
_entity_poly.pdbx_seq_one_letter_code
_entity_poly.pdbx_strand_id
1 'polypeptide(L)'
;MTRRNWVIDQMNDNGYITDQQATAAKAEPLVTQTRPLGSQGADVDYYVEEVRRLLINKYHYDGLYDSGLQVRASLDTRLQNYAVSALRAGLCAMTAADWLARHQAAHRHQWRLEGRAGQDGARPQPP
;
A
#
# COMPACT_ATOMS: atom_id res chain seq x y z
N MET A 1 -8.22 -11.25 -29.96
CA MET A 1 -9.61 -11.50 -30.38
C MET A 1 -9.84 -12.88 -31.02
N THR A 2 -8.79 -13.55 -31.55
CA THR A 2 -8.91 -14.78 -32.33
C THR A 2 -9.54 -15.98 -31.59
N ARG A 3 -9.23 -16.18 -30.29
CA ARG A 3 -9.70 -17.38 -29.57
C ARG A 3 -11.21 -17.38 -29.29
N ARG A 4 -11.77 -16.25 -28.83
CA ARG A 4 -13.22 -16.12 -28.59
C ARG A 4 -13.99 -16.34 -29.88
N ASN A 5 -13.58 -15.66 -30.95
CA ASN A 5 -14.29 -15.71 -32.22
C ASN A 5 -14.28 -17.13 -32.80
N TRP A 6 -13.17 -17.86 -32.67
CA TRP A 6 -13.10 -19.28 -33.04
C TRP A 6 -14.08 -20.16 -32.25
N VAL A 7 -14.25 -19.93 -30.94
CA VAL A 7 -15.25 -20.67 -30.15
C VAL A 7 -16.66 -20.35 -30.63
N ILE A 8 -16.95 -19.08 -30.95
CA ILE A 8 -18.26 -18.66 -31.49
C ILE A 8 -18.52 -19.32 -32.85
N ASP A 9 -17.51 -19.40 -33.72
CA ASP A 9 -17.60 -20.13 -34.99
C ASP A 9 -17.93 -21.60 -34.77
N GLN A 10 -17.24 -22.27 -33.85
CA GLN A 10 -17.53 -23.66 -33.51
C GLN A 10 -18.90 -23.86 -32.86
N MET A 11 -19.44 -22.87 -32.13
CA MET A 11 -20.81 -22.93 -31.62
C MET A 11 -21.84 -22.83 -32.75
N ASN A 12 -21.56 -22.01 -33.77
CA ASN A 12 -22.43 -21.85 -34.94
C ASN A 12 -22.41 -23.11 -35.81
N ASP A 13 -21.22 -23.62 -36.14
CA ASP A 13 -21.03 -24.81 -36.98
C ASP A 13 -21.69 -26.07 -36.37
N ASN A 14 -21.71 -26.15 -35.04
CA ASN A 14 -22.34 -27.26 -34.30
C ASN A 14 -23.83 -26.99 -33.96
N GLY A 15 -24.41 -25.87 -34.40
CA GLY A 15 -25.83 -25.57 -34.26
C GLY A 15 -26.29 -25.13 -32.86
N TYR A 16 -25.39 -24.68 -31.99
CA TYR A 16 -25.76 -24.16 -30.66
C TYR A 16 -26.27 -22.71 -30.70
N ILE A 17 -25.95 -21.96 -31.76
CA ILE A 17 -26.36 -20.57 -31.99
C ILE A 17 -26.70 -20.37 -33.47
N THR A 18 -27.40 -19.29 -33.80
CA THR A 18 -27.68 -18.89 -35.20
C THR A 18 -26.58 -17.97 -35.76
N ASP A 19 -26.49 -17.85 -37.09
CA ASP A 19 -25.57 -16.93 -37.76
C ASP A 19 -25.70 -15.48 -37.27
N GLN A 20 -26.93 -15.06 -36.98
CA GLN A 20 -27.23 -13.73 -36.46
C GLN A 20 -26.68 -13.56 -35.03
N GLN A 21 -26.83 -14.58 -34.18
CA GLN A 21 -26.28 -14.59 -32.82
C GLN A 21 -24.74 -14.64 -32.84
N ALA A 22 -24.15 -15.43 -33.74
CA ALA A 22 -22.71 -15.51 -33.91
C ALA A 22 -22.11 -14.16 -34.32
N THR A 23 -22.76 -13.47 -35.27
CA THR A 23 -22.33 -12.14 -35.74
C THR A 23 -22.45 -11.10 -34.62
N ALA A 24 -23.57 -11.09 -33.89
CA ALA A 24 -23.79 -10.18 -32.77
C ALA A 24 -22.76 -10.41 -31.64
N ALA A 25 -22.51 -11.65 -31.24
CA ALA A 25 -21.56 -12.00 -30.18
C ALA A 25 -20.10 -11.67 -30.53
N LYS A 26 -19.71 -11.74 -31.82
CA LYS A 26 -18.38 -11.32 -32.26
C LYS A 26 -18.21 -9.80 -32.24
N ALA A 27 -19.29 -9.06 -32.49
CA ALA A 27 -19.29 -7.59 -32.48
C ALA A 27 -19.25 -7.01 -31.06
N GLU A 28 -19.63 -7.78 -30.04
CA GLU A 28 -19.56 -7.32 -28.65
C GLU A 28 -18.10 -7.08 -28.20
N PRO A 29 -17.83 -5.94 -27.53
CA PRO A 29 -16.51 -5.67 -26.97
C PRO A 29 -16.21 -6.62 -25.81
N LEU A 30 -14.99 -7.16 -25.79
CA LEU A 30 -14.53 -7.99 -24.68
C LEU A 30 -14.16 -7.09 -23.49
N VAL A 31 -15.11 -6.86 -22.58
CA VAL A 31 -14.86 -6.14 -21.33
C VAL A 31 -14.38 -7.15 -20.29
N THR A 32 -13.10 -7.08 -19.94
CA THR A 32 -12.56 -7.86 -18.82
C THR A 32 -12.69 -7.06 -17.54
N GLN A 33 -13.26 -7.69 -16.50
CA GLN A 33 -13.21 -7.12 -15.17
C GLN A 33 -11.99 -7.71 -14.47
N THR A 34 -10.98 -6.88 -14.23
CA THR A 34 -9.86 -7.28 -13.38
C THR A 34 -10.38 -7.34 -11.95
N ARG A 35 -10.51 -8.55 -11.42
CA ARG A 35 -10.78 -8.71 -9.99
C ARG A 35 -9.50 -8.32 -9.24
N PRO A 36 -9.55 -7.38 -8.28
CA PRO A 36 -8.40 -7.11 -7.44
C PRO A 36 -8.02 -8.40 -6.71
N LEU A 37 -6.82 -8.89 -6.98
CA LEU A 37 -6.21 -10.03 -6.31
C LEU A 37 -5.63 -9.54 -4.98
N GLY A 38 -5.92 -10.24 -3.88
CA GLY A 38 -5.41 -9.90 -2.55
C GLY A 38 -6.46 -9.33 -1.59
N SER A 39 -5.98 -8.85 -0.45
CA SER A 39 -6.82 -8.25 0.59
C SER A 39 -7.39 -6.91 0.09
N GLN A 40 -8.70 -6.73 0.20
CA GLN A 40 -9.41 -5.55 -0.31
C GLN A 40 -9.50 -4.42 0.74
N GLY A 41 -8.87 -4.58 1.90
CA GLY A 41 -8.82 -3.54 2.93
C GLY A 41 -7.60 -2.64 2.76
N ALA A 42 -7.77 -1.34 2.89
CA ALA A 42 -6.63 -0.42 3.06
C ALA A 42 -5.90 -0.73 4.38
N ASP A 43 -4.57 -0.59 4.40
CA ASP A 43 -3.71 -0.68 5.60
C ASP A 43 -3.65 -2.06 6.33
N VAL A 44 -4.15 -3.13 5.71
CA VAL A 44 -4.09 -4.51 6.26
C VAL A 44 -3.03 -5.41 5.63
N ASP A 45 -2.31 -4.91 4.62
CA ASP A 45 -1.31 -5.70 3.87
C ASP A 45 -0.23 -6.29 4.77
N TYR A 46 0.26 -5.54 5.76
CA TYR A 46 1.26 -6.03 6.70
C TYR A 46 0.76 -7.21 7.54
N TYR A 47 -0.49 -7.16 7.98
CA TYR A 47 -1.08 -8.24 8.76
C TYR A 47 -1.29 -9.49 7.88
N VAL A 48 -1.80 -9.29 6.67
CA VAL A 48 -2.01 -10.38 5.69
C VAL A 48 -0.68 -11.04 5.32
N GLU A 49 0.38 -10.25 5.15
CA GLU A 49 1.71 -10.76 4.88
C GLU A 49 2.26 -11.58 6.05
N GLU A 50 2.00 -11.16 7.29
CA GLU A 50 2.40 -11.95 8.45
C GLU A 50 1.66 -13.28 8.53
N VAL A 51 0.34 -13.26 8.28
CA VAL A 51 -0.46 -14.48 8.18
C VAL A 51 0.08 -15.39 7.06
N ARG A 52 0.46 -14.83 5.91
CA ARG A 52 1.07 -15.59 4.81
C ARG A 52 2.39 -16.25 5.24
N ARG A 53 3.28 -15.52 5.91
CA ARG A 53 4.54 -16.05 6.44
C ARG A 53 4.31 -17.21 7.42
N LEU A 54 3.38 -17.05 8.36
CA LEU A 54 3.01 -18.08 9.32
C LEU A 54 2.46 -19.33 8.63
N LEU A 55 1.62 -19.16 7.61
CA LEU A 55 1.04 -20.27 6.88
C LEU A 55 2.05 -21.01 6.02
N ILE A 56 2.98 -20.30 5.36
CA ILE A 56 4.08 -20.94 4.61
C ILE A 56 4.94 -21.79 5.55
N ASN A 57 5.28 -21.26 6.73
CA ASN A 57 6.09 -22.01 7.69
C ASN A 57 5.38 -23.28 8.20
N LYS A 58 4.05 -23.28 8.24
CA LYS A 58 3.26 -24.40 8.76
C LYS A 58 2.86 -25.43 7.70
N TYR A 59 2.49 -24.97 6.51
CA TYR A 59 1.90 -25.79 5.45
C TYR A 59 2.81 -25.96 4.24
N HIS A 60 4.00 -25.34 4.26
CA HIS A 60 4.93 -25.26 3.12
C HIS A 60 4.31 -24.48 1.95
N TYR A 61 5.12 -24.16 0.94
CA TYR A 61 4.71 -23.31 -0.18
C TYR A 61 3.57 -23.96 -0.97
N ASP A 62 3.76 -25.20 -1.41
CA ASP A 62 2.81 -25.94 -2.25
C ASP A 62 1.47 -26.13 -1.51
N GLY A 63 1.54 -26.43 -0.21
CA GLY A 63 0.36 -26.59 0.63
C GLY A 63 -0.40 -25.29 0.91
N LEU A 64 0.18 -24.10 0.69
CA LEU A 64 -0.54 -22.83 0.82
C LEU A 64 -1.19 -22.41 -0.51
N TYR A 65 -0.49 -22.56 -1.63
CA TYR A 65 -0.92 -22.01 -2.91
C TYR A 65 -1.78 -22.98 -3.74
N ASP A 66 -1.58 -24.29 -3.61
CA ASP A 66 -2.28 -25.28 -4.45
C ASP A 66 -3.47 -25.95 -3.75
N SER A 67 -3.69 -25.65 -2.46
CA SER A 67 -4.68 -26.33 -1.62
C SER A 67 -6.05 -25.65 -1.56
N GLY A 68 -6.20 -24.44 -2.12
CA GLY A 68 -7.46 -23.69 -2.09
C GLY A 68 -7.92 -23.25 -0.69
N LEU A 69 -6.98 -23.06 0.24
CA LEU A 69 -7.28 -22.69 1.63
C LEU A 69 -8.05 -21.37 1.75
N GLN A 70 -9.09 -21.38 2.59
CA GLN A 70 -9.77 -20.17 3.05
C GLN A 70 -9.32 -19.86 4.48
N VAL A 71 -8.67 -18.72 4.66
CA VAL A 71 -8.09 -18.32 5.94
C VAL A 71 -8.99 -17.28 6.60
N ARG A 72 -9.43 -17.55 7.83
CA ARG A 72 -10.12 -16.58 8.69
C ARG A 72 -9.19 -16.19 9.83
N ALA A 73 -8.92 -14.90 9.96
CA ALA A 73 -8.05 -14.35 10.98
C ALA A 73 -8.83 -13.44 11.93
N SER A 74 -8.33 -13.27 13.15
CA SER A 74 -8.92 -12.43 14.21
C SER A 74 -8.68 -10.92 14.02
N LEU A 75 -8.49 -10.48 12.77
CA LEU A 75 -8.17 -9.10 12.43
C LEU A 75 -9.40 -8.20 12.59
N ASP A 76 -9.31 -7.21 13.48
CA ASP A 76 -10.24 -6.09 13.52
C ASP A 76 -9.64 -4.90 12.74
N THR A 77 -10.26 -4.57 11.60
CA THR A 77 -9.78 -3.51 10.70
C THR A 77 -9.84 -2.13 11.34
N ARG A 78 -10.77 -1.88 12.28
CA ARG A 78 -10.87 -0.59 12.97
C ARG A 78 -9.67 -0.40 13.89
N LEU A 79 -9.34 -1.42 14.68
CA LEU A 79 -8.19 -1.39 15.58
C LEU A 79 -6.87 -1.29 14.80
N GLN A 80 -6.76 -2.04 13.69
CA GLN A 80 -5.59 -1.97 12.83
C GLN A 80 -5.36 -0.55 12.28
N ASN A 81 -6.41 0.13 11.85
CA ASN A 81 -6.30 1.52 11.38
C ASN A 81 -5.79 2.46 12.48
N TYR A 82 -6.31 2.35 13.70
CA TYR A 82 -5.81 3.14 14.83
C TYR A 82 -4.34 2.86 15.12
N ALA A 83 -3.91 1.60 15.09
CA ALA A 83 -2.51 1.23 15.30
C ALA A 83 -1.59 1.84 14.23
N VAL A 84 -1.98 1.75 12.95
CA VAL A 84 -1.23 2.34 11.84
C VAL A 84 -1.16 3.86 11.95
N SER A 85 -2.28 4.52 12.27
CA SER A 85 -2.31 5.97 12.48
C SER A 85 -1.43 6.40 13.66
N ALA A 86 -1.48 5.71 14.79
CA ALA A 86 -0.66 6.01 15.96
C ALA A 86 0.84 5.85 15.67
N LEU A 87 1.22 4.78 14.96
CA LEU A 87 2.61 4.56 14.54
C LEU A 87 3.09 5.67 13.61
N ARG A 88 2.31 6.02 12.57
CA ARG A 88 2.64 7.11 11.64
C ARG A 88 2.81 8.43 12.38
N ALA A 89 1.87 8.77 13.28
CA ALA A 89 1.94 9.99 14.09
C ALA A 89 3.21 10.04 14.96
N GLY A 90 3.56 8.93 15.63
CA GLY A 90 4.77 8.84 16.44
C GLY A 90 6.05 9.03 15.63
N LEU A 91 6.15 8.41 14.45
CA LEU A 91 7.30 8.55 13.56
C LEU A 91 7.44 9.99 13.02
N CYS A 92 6.34 10.65 12.66
CA CYS A 92 6.35 12.05 12.24
C CYS A 92 6.78 12.99 13.39
N ALA A 93 6.27 12.75 14.60
CA ALA A 93 6.63 13.57 15.77
C ALA A 93 8.12 13.43 16.12
N MET A 94 8.65 12.20 16.11
CA MET A 94 10.07 11.94 16.37
C MET A 94 10.96 12.62 15.33
N THR A 95 10.65 12.47 14.04
CA THR A 95 11.46 13.08 12.97
C THR A 95 11.39 14.61 12.98
N ALA A 96 10.24 15.20 13.31
CA ALA A 96 10.12 16.65 13.47
C ALA A 96 10.93 17.18 14.67
N ALA A 97 10.93 16.45 15.79
CA ALA A 97 11.73 16.79 16.96
C ALA A 97 13.23 16.70 16.66
N ASP A 98 13.67 15.64 15.99
CA ASP A 98 15.05 15.47 15.53
C ASP A 98 15.46 16.60 14.58
N TRP A 99 14.58 16.99 13.66
CA TRP A 99 14.81 18.09 12.72
C TRP A 99 14.99 19.42 13.47
N LEU A 100 14.08 19.75 14.40
CA LEU A 100 14.16 20.95 15.23
C LEU A 100 15.46 20.98 16.05
N ALA A 101 15.83 19.87 16.68
CA ALA A 101 17.04 19.76 17.50
C ALA A 101 18.33 20.01 16.70
N ARG A 102 18.42 19.46 15.47
CA ARG A 102 19.56 19.69 14.57
C ARG A 102 19.67 21.15 14.12
N HIS A 103 18.55 21.80 13.81
CA HIS A 103 18.54 23.21 13.40
C HIS A 103 18.93 24.15 14.55
N GLN A 104 18.46 23.89 15.77
CA GLN A 104 18.85 24.68 16.94
C GLN A 104 20.32 24.49 17.33
N ALA A 105 20.87 23.29 17.12
CA ALA A 105 22.29 23.03 17.34
C ALA A 105 23.19 23.82 16.37
N ALA A 106 22.77 23.99 15.11
CA ALA A 106 23.50 24.78 14.11
C ALA A 106 23.59 26.27 14.48
N HIS A 107 22.51 26.86 15.01
CA HIS A 107 22.49 28.26 15.44
C HIS A 107 23.32 28.57 16.71
N ARG A 108 23.58 27.58 17.57
CA ARG A 108 24.39 27.76 18.80
C ARG A 108 25.89 27.97 18.55
N HIS A 109 26.42 27.55 17.40
CA HIS A 109 27.83 27.73 17.07
C HIS A 109 28.15 29.09 16.45
N GLN A 110 27.16 29.76 15.86
CA GLN A 110 27.34 31.06 15.20
C GLN A 110 27.58 32.21 16.22
N TRP A 111 26.86 32.21 17.35
CA TRP A 111 27.04 33.20 18.42
C TRP A 111 28.40 33.14 19.15
N ARG A 112 29.06 31.96 19.18
CA ARG A 112 30.35 31.80 19.89
C ARG A 112 31.53 32.39 19.09
N LEU A 113 31.38 32.52 17.76
CA LEU A 113 32.40 33.13 16.90
C LEU A 113 32.17 34.64 16.73
N GLU A 114 30.91 35.10 16.72
CA GLU A 114 30.57 36.53 16.65
C GLU A 114 30.77 37.25 18.00
N GLY A 115 30.53 36.59 19.14
CA GLY A 115 30.73 37.18 20.47
C GLY A 115 32.18 37.39 20.91
N ARG A 116 33.17 36.99 20.09
CA ARG A 116 34.60 37.25 20.37
C ARG A 116 35.15 38.47 19.63
N ALA A 117 34.38 39.09 18.73
CA ALA A 117 34.79 40.26 17.94
C ALA A 117 34.23 41.62 18.43
N GLY A 118 33.51 41.64 19.57
CA GLY A 118 32.90 42.86 20.10
C GLY A 118 32.90 42.90 21.62
N GLN A 119 34.07 42.83 22.24
CA GLN A 119 34.26 43.36 23.59
C GLN A 119 34.64 44.83 23.45
N ASP A 120 33.63 45.69 23.31
CA ASP A 120 33.62 47.03 23.92
C ASP A 120 32.26 47.70 23.66
N GLY A 121 31.57 48.07 24.76
CA GLY A 121 30.51 49.08 24.74
C GLY A 121 29.06 48.58 24.86
N ALA A 122 28.51 48.75 26.07
CA ALA A 122 27.10 49.01 26.41
C ALA A 122 26.05 47.89 26.24
N ARG A 123 25.53 47.43 27.40
CA ARG A 123 24.24 46.75 27.52
C ARG A 123 23.11 47.80 27.54
N PRO A 124 22.06 47.73 26.71
CA PRO A 124 20.81 48.42 26.99
C PRO A 124 19.88 47.56 27.86
N GLN A 125 19.19 48.20 28.81
CA GLN A 125 18.11 47.57 29.59
C GLN A 125 16.84 47.40 28.73
N PRO A 126 16.05 46.35 28.95
CA PRO A 126 14.83 46.10 28.19
C PRO A 126 13.66 47.00 28.66
N PRO A 127 12.63 47.21 27.81
CA PRO A 127 11.34 47.77 28.23
C PRO A 127 10.54 46.80 29.11
#